data_AF-A0A813LY81-F1
#
_entry.id   AF-A0A813LY81-F1
#
_cell.length_a   1.000
_cell.length_b   1.000
_cell.length_c   1.000
_cell.angle_alpha   90.00
_cell.angle_beta   90.00
_cell.angle_gamma   90.00
#
_symmetry.space_group_name_H-M   'P 1'
#
loop_
_entity.id
_entity.type
_entity.pdbx_description
1 polymer ?
#
loop_
_entity_poly.entity_id
_entity_poly.type
_entity_poly.pdbx_seq_one_letter_code
_entity_poly.pdbx_strand_id
1 'polypeptide(L)'
;MSSRGLALISLLVAWLPRPRQAADTLDVYVRMYRDSNCFERQDELLLLDGGCYANTYSNLTKGYKVKIVSFDGQQKVDIYDYEDNCNTQFRPPRTIRANTCERFVGGFFANIDLRLRSSTCVGDCSRLAVAVQRFYSEALCKGLAYQVYNYPVQNECMRWSNGTQVFLVDPTNTNITQIDYIGDDRCSSTALTRTYTMVGGQCYYLYADRAPRSFSWTIDRADAAGISGVSRPLLYSAQTLALAAPLAMLGSGAFSQASCS
;
A
#
# COMPACT_ATOMS: atom_id res chain seq x y z
N MET A 1 -0.20 -31.72 58.52
CA MET A 1 -1.02 -31.51 57.31
C MET A 1 -1.06 -30.02 57.01
N SER A 2 -0.30 -29.54 56.03
CA SER A 2 -0.42 -28.17 55.51
C SER A 2 0.17 -28.15 54.11
N SER A 3 -0.69 -28.28 53.10
CA SER A 3 -0.33 -28.24 51.69
C SER A 3 -0.28 -26.79 51.23
N ARG A 4 0.89 -26.32 50.81
CA ARG A 4 1.05 -25.03 50.13
C ARG A 4 0.68 -25.19 48.65
N GLY A 5 -0.42 -24.56 48.24
CA GLY A 5 -0.80 -24.44 46.84
C GLY A 5 0.03 -23.37 46.13
N LEU A 6 0.75 -23.77 45.10
CA LEU A 6 1.44 -22.89 44.15
C LEU A 6 0.43 -22.38 43.13
N ALA A 7 0.16 -21.07 43.13
CA ALA A 7 -0.61 -20.41 42.08
C ALA A 7 0.30 -20.14 40.88
N LEU A 8 0.09 -20.88 39.79
CA LEU A 8 0.69 -20.63 38.48
C LEU A 8 -0.04 -19.45 37.82
N ILE A 9 0.63 -18.30 37.74
CA ILE A 9 0.17 -17.16 36.95
C ILE A 9 0.54 -17.44 35.50
N SER A 10 -0.45 -17.88 34.72
CA SER A 10 -0.31 -18.12 33.28
C SER A 10 -0.37 -16.78 32.53
N LEU A 11 0.76 -16.32 32.02
CA LEU A 11 0.85 -15.18 31.10
C LEU A 11 0.24 -15.55 29.75
N LEU A 12 -1.05 -15.29 29.58
CA LEU A 12 -1.70 -15.23 28.26
C LEU A 12 -1.23 -13.95 27.56
N VAL A 13 -0.11 -14.03 26.85
CA VAL A 13 0.25 -13.03 25.84
C VAL A 13 -0.78 -13.16 24.72
N ALA A 14 -1.76 -12.26 24.77
CA ALA A 14 -2.80 -12.14 23.75
C ALA A 14 -2.13 -11.91 22.39
N TRP A 15 -2.29 -12.89 21.49
CA TRP A 15 -2.08 -12.75 20.07
C TRP A 15 -3.16 -11.81 19.52
N LEU A 16 -3.04 -10.51 19.78
CA LEU A 16 -3.83 -9.52 19.08
C LEU A 16 -3.33 -9.49 17.63
N PRO A 17 -4.19 -9.73 16.62
CA PRO A 17 -3.83 -9.53 15.23
C PRO A 17 -3.38 -8.07 15.08
N ARG A 18 -2.14 -7.86 14.66
CA ARG A 18 -1.66 -6.51 14.33
C ARG A 18 -2.61 -5.93 13.28
N PRO A 19 -3.15 -4.72 13.46
CA PRO A 19 -3.85 -4.04 12.38
C PRO A 19 -2.88 -3.94 11.20
N ARG A 20 -3.28 -4.47 10.04
CA ARG A 20 -2.54 -4.25 8.78
C ARG A 20 -2.51 -2.75 8.56
N GLN A 21 -1.39 -2.12 8.88
CA GLN A 21 -1.14 -0.71 8.60
C GLN A 21 -1.09 -0.56 7.08
N ALA A 22 -2.14 0.02 6.50
CA ALA A 22 -2.24 0.30 5.06
C ALA A 22 -1.23 1.37 4.57
N ALA A 23 -0.45 1.96 5.48
CA ALA A 23 0.46 3.07 5.23
C ALA A 23 1.86 2.67 4.72
N ASP A 24 2.25 1.40 4.86
CA ASP A 24 3.51 0.85 4.30
C ASP A 24 3.22 0.10 2.99
N THR A 25 2.48 0.71 2.08
CA THR A 25 2.23 0.11 0.76
C THR A 25 3.33 0.53 -0.21
N LEU A 26 4.08 -0.46 -0.68
CA LEU A 26 5.03 -0.29 -1.77
C LEU A 26 4.27 -0.24 -3.09
N ASP A 27 4.66 0.69 -3.94
CA ASP A 27 4.22 0.77 -5.33
C ASP A 27 5.29 0.20 -6.25
N VAL A 28 4.83 -0.20 -7.43
CA VAL A 28 5.64 -0.73 -8.51
C VAL A 28 5.98 0.42 -9.46
N TYR A 29 7.19 0.95 -9.35
CA TYR A 29 7.71 1.94 -10.28
C TYR A 29 8.29 1.23 -11.51
N VAL A 30 7.81 1.60 -12.69
CA VAL A 30 8.14 0.96 -13.96
C VAL A 30 8.76 1.98 -14.89
N ARG A 31 10.01 1.76 -15.28
CA ARG A 31 10.66 2.48 -16.38
C ARG A 31 10.49 1.67 -17.65
N MET A 32 9.77 2.19 -18.63
CA MET A 32 9.45 1.50 -19.89
C MET A 32 10.40 1.88 -21.01
N TYR A 33 10.71 0.91 -21.86
CA TYR A 33 11.66 1.01 -22.96
C TYR A 33 11.13 0.30 -24.21
N ARG A 34 11.58 0.75 -25.39
CA ARG A 34 11.20 0.16 -26.68
C ARG A 34 12.02 -1.07 -27.06
N ASP A 35 13.25 -1.16 -26.56
CA ASP A 35 14.21 -2.19 -26.91
C ASP A 35 14.53 -3.13 -25.74
N SER A 36 15.02 -4.32 -26.08
CA SER A 36 15.35 -5.37 -25.10
C SER A 36 16.58 -5.08 -24.25
N ASN A 37 17.37 -4.06 -24.58
CA ASN A 37 18.53 -3.63 -23.80
C ASN A 37 18.20 -2.46 -22.87
N CYS A 38 16.98 -1.93 -22.93
CA CYS A 38 16.52 -0.77 -22.17
C CYS A 38 17.36 0.50 -22.39
N PHE A 39 17.68 0.82 -23.65
CA PHE A 39 18.38 2.06 -24.01
C PHE A 39 17.43 3.18 -24.41
N GLU A 40 16.40 2.86 -25.20
CA GLU A 40 15.40 3.80 -25.69
C GLU A 40 14.25 3.91 -24.69
N ARG A 41 14.43 4.81 -23.72
CA ARG A 41 13.42 5.11 -22.70
C ARG A 41 12.18 5.70 -23.37
N GLN A 42 11.03 5.10 -23.07
CA GLN A 42 9.73 5.49 -23.62
C GLN A 42 8.90 6.25 -22.59
N ASP A 43 8.74 5.70 -21.38
CA ASP A 43 7.81 6.24 -20.38
C ASP A 43 8.17 5.78 -18.96
N GLU A 44 7.54 6.38 -17.95
CA GLU A 44 7.60 5.94 -16.56
C GLU A 44 6.20 5.85 -15.95
N LEU A 45 5.92 4.74 -15.28
CA LEU A 45 4.65 4.49 -14.63
C LEU A 45 4.88 4.23 -13.15
N LEU A 46 3.96 4.73 -12.31
CA LEU A 46 3.84 4.31 -10.92
C LEU A 46 2.56 3.49 -10.79
N LEU A 47 2.72 2.19 -10.55
CA LEU A 47 1.62 1.23 -10.51
C LEU A 47 1.37 0.77 -9.07
N LEU A 48 0.10 0.63 -8.70
CA LEU A 48 -0.33 0.15 -7.40
C LEU A 48 -0.21 -1.37 -7.34
N ASP A 49 0.21 -1.89 -6.19
CA ASP A 49 0.16 -3.33 -5.93
C ASP A 49 -1.29 -3.85 -6.05
N GLY A 50 -1.49 -4.78 -6.97
CA GLY A 50 -2.80 -5.34 -7.28
C GLY A 50 -3.72 -4.43 -8.11
N GLY A 51 -3.22 -3.30 -8.64
CA GLY A 51 -3.96 -2.44 -9.56
C GLY A 51 -4.23 -3.15 -10.90
N CYS A 52 -5.44 -2.98 -11.44
CA CYS A 52 -5.79 -3.44 -12.79
C CYS A 52 -5.64 -2.29 -13.79
N TYR A 53 -4.90 -2.54 -14.86
CA TYR A 53 -4.62 -1.59 -15.93
C TYR A 53 -5.09 -2.20 -17.25
N ALA A 54 -6.14 -1.64 -17.85
CA ALA A 54 -6.71 -2.18 -19.09
C ALA A 54 -6.50 -1.25 -20.28
N ASN A 55 -6.06 -1.81 -21.40
CA ASN A 55 -5.88 -1.12 -22.68
C ASN A 55 -6.66 -1.84 -23.79
N THR A 56 -7.02 -1.13 -24.85
CA THR A 56 -7.55 -1.72 -26.09
C THR A 56 -6.40 -1.82 -27.09
N TYR A 57 -5.67 -2.93 -27.08
CA TYR A 57 -4.51 -3.12 -27.99
C TYR A 57 -4.93 -3.59 -29.41
N SER A 58 -6.23 -3.72 -29.70
CA SER A 58 -6.87 -4.09 -31.00
C SER A 58 -8.41 -4.12 -30.82
N ASN A 59 -9.19 -4.82 -31.67
CA ASN A 59 -10.59 -5.17 -31.36
C ASN A 59 -10.77 -6.03 -30.09
N LEU A 60 -9.67 -6.44 -29.46
CA LEU A 60 -9.64 -7.12 -28.17
C LEU A 60 -9.09 -6.18 -27.10
N THR A 61 -9.85 -6.05 -26.01
CA THR A 61 -9.37 -5.49 -24.74
C THR A 61 -8.22 -6.35 -24.22
N LYS A 62 -7.22 -5.73 -23.57
CA LYS A 62 -6.13 -6.43 -22.90
C LYS A 62 -5.83 -5.74 -21.59
N GLY A 63 -6.13 -6.42 -20.49
CA GLY A 63 -5.81 -6.01 -19.13
C GLY A 63 -4.46 -6.53 -18.67
N TYR A 64 -3.84 -5.84 -17.74
CA TYR A 64 -2.77 -6.39 -16.94
C TYR A 64 -2.88 -5.96 -15.47
N LYS A 65 -2.43 -6.82 -14.57
CA LYS A 65 -2.32 -6.54 -13.13
C LYS A 65 -0.89 -6.77 -12.71
N VAL A 66 -0.36 -5.88 -11.88
CA VAL A 66 0.95 -6.07 -11.23
C VAL A 66 0.73 -6.46 -9.78
N LYS A 67 1.51 -7.41 -9.27
CA LYS A 67 1.45 -7.84 -7.87
C LYS A 67 2.84 -8.00 -7.30
N ILE A 68 3.12 -7.38 -6.17
CA ILE A 68 4.40 -7.58 -5.47
C ILE A 68 4.38 -8.97 -4.83
N VAL A 69 5.41 -9.77 -5.11
CA VAL A 69 5.53 -11.13 -4.59
C VAL A 69 6.73 -11.35 -3.69
N SER A 70 7.73 -10.46 -3.75
CA SER A 70 8.89 -10.49 -2.85
C SER A 70 9.32 -9.08 -2.51
N PHE A 71 9.41 -8.82 -1.20
CA PHE A 71 9.91 -7.57 -0.64
C PHE A 71 11.38 -7.69 -0.23
N ASP A 72 11.77 -8.85 0.30
CA ASP A 72 13.12 -9.11 0.79
C ASP A 72 14.05 -9.62 -0.32
N GLY A 73 15.31 -9.18 -0.29
CA GLY A 73 16.34 -9.56 -1.25
C GLY A 73 16.12 -8.94 -2.63
N GLN A 74 16.19 -9.75 -3.69
CA GLN A 74 15.84 -9.28 -5.03
C GLN A 74 14.31 -9.17 -5.12
N GLN A 75 13.81 -7.94 -5.07
CA GLN A 75 12.40 -7.62 -5.21
C GLN A 75 11.83 -8.19 -6.51
N LYS A 76 10.59 -8.67 -6.45
CA LYS A 76 9.92 -9.35 -7.56
C LYS A 76 8.48 -8.92 -7.69
N VAL A 77 8.04 -8.76 -8.93
CA VAL A 77 6.67 -8.40 -9.26
C VAL A 77 6.13 -9.37 -10.29
N ASP A 78 4.97 -9.94 -10.00
CA ASP A 78 4.21 -10.73 -10.96
C ASP A 78 3.34 -9.84 -11.83
N ILE A 79 3.33 -10.14 -13.11
CA ILE A 79 2.44 -9.52 -14.11
C ILE A 79 1.45 -10.57 -14.56
N TYR A 80 0.17 -10.24 -14.43
CA TYR A 80 -0.95 -11.06 -14.86
C TYR A 80 -1.53 -10.39 -16.11
N ASP A 81 -1.54 -11.08 -17.24
CA ASP A 81 -2.13 -10.59 -18.49
C ASP A 81 -3.56 -11.14 -18.63
N TYR A 82 -4.50 -10.29 -19.06
CA TYR A 82 -5.92 -10.59 -19.21
C TYR A 82 -6.43 -10.24 -20.61
N GLU A 83 -7.47 -10.96 -21.06
CA GLU A 83 -8.18 -10.73 -22.33
C GLU A 83 -9.25 -9.63 -22.25
N ASP A 84 -9.54 -9.15 -21.05
CA ASP A 84 -10.56 -8.14 -20.78
C ASP A 84 -10.10 -7.23 -19.63
N ASN A 85 -11.01 -6.50 -18.99
CA ASN A 85 -10.75 -5.60 -17.85
C ASN A 85 -10.37 -6.36 -16.55
N CYS A 86 -9.33 -7.18 -16.62
CA CYS A 86 -8.77 -8.01 -15.57
C CYS A 86 -9.69 -9.08 -14.97
N ASN A 87 -10.61 -9.64 -15.76
CA ASN A 87 -11.49 -10.73 -15.34
C ASN A 87 -11.01 -12.08 -15.90
N THR A 88 -10.69 -12.15 -17.19
CA THR A 88 -10.32 -13.38 -17.88
C THR A 88 -8.81 -13.44 -18.09
N GLN A 89 -8.11 -14.19 -17.23
CA GLN A 89 -6.67 -14.32 -17.31
C GLN A 89 -6.26 -15.03 -18.61
N PHE A 90 -5.45 -14.37 -19.42
CA PHE A 90 -5.05 -14.88 -20.73
C PHE A 90 -3.92 -15.91 -20.63
N ARG A 91 -2.96 -15.68 -19.71
CA ARG A 91 -1.75 -16.49 -19.57
C ARG A 91 -1.34 -16.61 -18.10
N PRO A 92 -0.56 -17.64 -17.72
CA PRO A 92 0.05 -17.71 -16.40
C PRO A 92 0.85 -16.44 -16.06
N PRO A 93 0.89 -16.04 -14.77
CA PRO A 93 1.61 -14.83 -14.37
C PRO A 93 3.10 -14.97 -14.64
N ARG A 94 3.74 -13.85 -14.98
CA ARG A 94 5.19 -13.77 -15.23
C ARG A 94 5.84 -12.92 -14.15
N THR A 95 6.88 -13.43 -13.52
CA THR A 95 7.64 -12.69 -12.51
C THR A 95 8.77 -11.91 -13.17
N ILE A 96 8.75 -10.58 -13.03
CA ILE A 96 9.87 -9.70 -13.37
C ILE A 96 10.67 -9.42 -12.11
N ARG A 97 12.01 -9.47 -12.24
CA ARG A 97 12.91 -9.12 -11.15
C ARG A 97 13.21 -7.62 -11.18
N ALA A 98 13.27 -7.01 -10.00
CA ALA A 98 13.62 -5.62 -9.89
C ALA A 98 15.03 -5.36 -10.44
N ASN A 99 15.21 -4.17 -11.02
CA ASN A 99 16.43 -3.70 -11.65
C ASN A 99 16.94 -4.53 -12.84
N THR A 100 16.09 -5.38 -13.43
CA THR A 100 16.41 -6.11 -14.66
C THR A 100 15.56 -5.62 -15.83
N CYS A 101 16.15 -5.57 -17.02
CA CYS A 101 15.43 -5.23 -18.25
C CYS A 101 14.70 -6.47 -18.76
N GLU A 102 13.40 -6.56 -18.50
CA GLU A 102 12.58 -7.70 -18.90
C GLU A 102 11.39 -7.26 -19.74
N ARG A 103 10.81 -8.20 -20.49
CA ARG A 103 9.61 -7.92 -21.28
C ARG A 103 8.44 -7.59 -20.35
N PHE A 104 7.86 -6.41 -20.54
CA PHE A 104 6.72 -5.93 -19.77
C PHE A 104 5.41 -6.29 -20.49
N VAL A 105 4.54 -5.31 -20.76
CA VAL A 105 3.27 -5.50 -21.48
C VAL A 105 3.39 -5.12 -22.96
N GLY A 106 2.68 -5.85 -23.82
CA GLY A 106 2.73 -5.63 -25.26
C GLY A 106 4.12 -5.92 -25.86
N GLY A 107 4.66 -4.93 -26.58
CA GLY A 107 6.00 -4.97 -27.20
C GLY A 107 7.07 -4.22 -26.39
N PHE A 108 6.75 -3.73 -25.19
CA PHE A 108 7.68 -2.95 -24.39
C PHE A 108 8.49 -3.81 -23.42
N PHE A 109 9.65 -3.28 -23.05
CA PHE A 109 10.50 -3.79 -21.97
C PHE A 109 10.44 -2.84 -20.80
N ALA A 110 10.72 -3.32 -19.60
CA ALA A 110 10.76 -2.47 -18.42
C ALA A 110 11.83 -2.88 -17.42
N ASN A 111 12.31 -1.87 -16.70
CA ASN A 111 13.03 -2.01 -15.45
C ASN A 111 12.07 -1.63 -14.31
N ILE A 112 11.86 -2.57 -13.40
CA ILE A 112 10.94 -2.41 -12.27
C ILE A 112 11.72 -2.15 -10.98
N ASP A 113 11.19 -1.27 -10.14
CA ASP A 113 11.69 -0.98 -8.80
C ASP A 113 10.49 -0.85 -7.85
N LEU A 114 10.65 -1.25 -6.58
CA LEU A 114 9.62 -1.00 -5.58
C LEU A 114 9.93 0.30 -4.87
N ARG A 115 8.99 1.24 -4.92
CA ARG A 115 9.13 2.52 -4.24
C ARG A 115 8.12 2.62 -3.12
N LEU A 116 8.58 3.07 -1.96
CA LEU A 116 7.66 3.52 -0.94
C LEU A 116 6.89 4.69 -1.53
N ARG A 117 5.56 4.61 -1.51
CA ARG A 117 4.73 5.69 -2.02
C ARG A 117 5.06 7.03 -1.34
N SER A 118 5.46 6.97 -0.06
CA SER A 118 5.96 8.11 0.72
C SER A 118 7.30 8.69 0.23
N SER A 119 8.16 7.89 -0.41
CA SER A 119 9.51 8.32 -0.84
C SER A 119 9.55 9.07 -2.18
N THR A 120 8.55 8.89 -3.04
CA THR A 120 8.39 9.68 -4.29
C THR A 120 7.64 10.98 -4.06
N CYS A 121 7.08 11.18 -2.88
CA CYS A 121 6.37 12.39 -2.52
C CYS A 121 7.36 13.45 -2.00
N VAL A 122 7.31 14.64 -2.58
CA VAL A 122 8.03 15.82 -2.10
C VAL A 122 7.00 16.73 -1.41
N GLY A 123 7.05 16.82 -0.08
CA GLY A 123 6.15 17.66 0.72
C GLY A 123 5.27 16.86 1.70
N ASP A 124 4.00 17.23 1.82
CA ASP A 124 3.05 16.61 2.76
C ASP A 124 2.49 15.28 2.21
N CYS A 125 3.16 14.18 2.55
CA CYS A 125 2.83 12.84 2.07
C CYS A 125 1.62 12.19 2.74
N SER A 126 0.94 12.91 3.64
CA SER A 126 -0.41 12.55 4.14
C SER A 126 -1.48 12.55 3.04
N ARG A 127 -1.13 13.03 1.83
CA ARG A 127 -1.98 13.13 0.63
C ARG A 127 -1.87 11.95 -0.34
N LEU A 128 -1.20 10.86 0.06
CA LEU A 128 -1.16 9.63 -0.72
C LEU A 128 -2.49 8.90 -0.61
N ALA A 129 -3.50 9.52 -1.21
CA ALA A 129 -4.83 9.03 -1.35
C ALA A 129 -4.91 8.07 -2.55
N VAL A 130 -5.80 7.10 -2.47
CA VAL A 130 -6.19 6.22 -3.57
C VAL A 130 -7.70 6.29 -3.66
N ALA A 131 -8.23 6.52 -4.85
CA ALA A 131 -9.64 6.36 -5.12
C ALA A 131 -9.93 4.88 -5.27
N VAL A 132 -10.75 4.33 -4.37
CA VAL A 132 -11.14 2.93 -4.37
C VAL A 132 -12.58 2.82 -4.84
N GLN A 133 -12.80 2.15 -5.95
CA GLN A 133 -14.11 1.81 -6.48
C GLN A 133 -14.46 0.39 -6.05
N ARG A 134 -15.63 0.20 -5.43
CA ARG A 134 -16.14 -1.11 -5.02
C ARG A 134 -17.46 -1.40 -5.72
N PHE A 135 -17.60 -2.60 -6.25
CA PHE A 135 -18.84 -3.09 -6.86
C PHE A 135 -19.51 -4.15 -5.99
N TYR A 136 -20.82 -4.06 -5.91
CA TYR A 136 -21.66 -4.90 -5.07
C TYR A 136 -22.71 -5.63 -5.91
N SER A 137 -22.96 -6.89 -5.57
CA SER A 137 -24.00 -7.70 -6.21
C SER A 137 -25.41 -7.20 -5.83
N GLU A 138 -25.54 -6.59 -4.67
CA GLU A 138 -26.77 -5.98 -4.16
C GLU A 138 -26.85 -4.48 -4.44
N ALA A 139 -28.05 -3.92 -4.31
CA ALA A 139 -28.26 -2.47 -4.37
C ALA A 139 -27.82 -1.79 -3.07
N LEU A 140 -27.66 -0.46 -3.11
CA LEU A 140 -27.26 0.35 -1.94
C LEU A 140 -25.94 -0.08 -1.28
N CYS A 141 -25.03 -0.70 -2.06
CA CYS A 141 -23.71 -1.11 -1.62
C CYS A 141 -23.73 -2.05 -0.42
N LYS A 142 -24.78 -2.89 -0.36
CA LYS A 142 -24.93 -3.93 0.65
C LYS A 142 -24.12 -5.17 0.30
N GLY A 143 -23.72 -5.92 1.33
CA GLY A 143 -22.96 -7.15 1.19
C GLY A 143 -21.46 -6.93 0.95
N LEU A 144 -20.79 -8.02 0.58
CA LEU A 144 -19.36 -7.99 0.27
C LEU A 144 -19.13 -7.43 -1.13
N ALA A 145 -18.16 -6.52 -1.26
CA ALA A 145 -17.69 -6.08 -2.56
C ALA A 145 -17.01 -7.25 -3.26
N TYR A 146 -17.47 -7.59 -4.47
CA TYR A 146 -16.93 -8.72 -5.23
C TYR A 146 -15.91 -8.27 -6.28
N GLN A 147 -15.88 -6.98 -6.62
CA GLN A 147 -14.85 -6.35 -7.44
C GLN A 147 -14.42 -5.04 -6.80
N VAL A 148 -13.11 -4.80 -6.76
CA VAL A 148 -12.50 -3.61 -6.19
C VAL A 148 -11.39 -3.12 -7.13
N TYR A 149 -11.45 -1.84 -7.49
CA TYR A 149 -10.45 -1.17 -8.30
C TYR A 149 -9.85 -0.01 -7.52
N ASN A 150 -8.53 0.13 -7.63
CA ASN A 150 -7.76 1.15 -6.94
C ASN A 150 -7.13 2.07 -7.99
N TYR A 151 -7.31 3.37 -7.83
CA TYR A 151 -6.83 4.38 -8.76
C TYR A 151 -5.98 5.42 -8.01
N PRO A 152 -4.76 5.72 -8.47
CA PRO A 152 -3.98 6.83 -7.94
C PRO A 152 -4.70 8.15 -8.27
N VAL A 153 -4.56 9.16 -7.40
CA VAL A 153 -5.34 10.41 -7.46
C VAL A 153 -4.47 11.67 -7.49
N GLN A 154 -3.17 11.51 -7.72
CA GLN A 154 -2.19 12.58 -7.76
C GLN A 154 -1.94 13.05 -9.20
N ASN A 155 -2.98 13.01 -10.04
CA ASN A 155 -2.95 13.39 -11.45
C ASN A 155 -2.09 12.47 -12.33
N GLU A 156 -1.95 11.19 -11.96
CA GLU A 156 -1.28 10.22 -12.81
C GLU A 156 -2.11 9.91 -14.05
N CYS A 157 -1.46 10.04 -15.21
CA CYS A 157 -2.06 9.68 -16.49
C CYS A 157 -2.11 8.17 -16.64
N MET A 158 -3.30 7.59 -16.47
CA MET A 158 -3.53 6.16 -16.67
C MET A 158 -4.09 5.90 -18.06
N ARG A 159 -3.76 4.75 -18.66
CA ARG A 159 -4.50 4.31 -19.85
C ARG A 159 -5.90 3.86 -19.49
N TRP A 160 -6.85 4.21 -20.35
CA TRP A 160 -8.27 3.89 -20.22
C TRP A 160 -8.89 3.57 -21.57
N SER A 161 -9.34 2.33 -21.76
CA SER A 161 -10.09 1.87 -22.94
C SER A 161 -9.48 2.39 -24.27
N ASN A 162 -10.06 3.43 -24.86
CA ASN A 162 -9.60 4.13 -26.06
C ASN A 162 -9.17 5.55 -25.72
N GLY A 163 -8.20 5.72 -24.83
CA GLY A 163 -7.87 7.02 -24.26
C GLY A 163 -7.03 6.92 -23.00
N THR A 164 -6.84 8.04 -22.33
CA THR A 164 -6.26 8.07 -20.99
C THR A 164 -7.30 8.55 -19.98
N GLN A 165 -7.05 8.35 -18.71
CA GLN A 165 -7.85 8.93 -17.64
C GLN A 165 -6.94 9.36 -16.48
N VAL A 166 -7.36 10.39 -15.76
CA VAL A 166 -6.75 10.78 -14.48
C VAL A 166 -7.84 10.80 -13.41
N PHE A 167 -7.43 10.55 -12.18
CA PHE A 167 -8.26 10.82 -11.01
C PHE A 167 -7.60 11.90 -10.17
N LEU A 168 -8.44 12.73 -9.58
CA LEU A 168 -8.07 13.81 -8.68
C LEU A 168 -8.98 13.74 -7.47
N VAL A 169 -8.47 14.13 -6.32
CA VAL A 169 -9.27 14.29 -5.11
C VAL A 169 -9.22 15.75 -4.70
N ASP A 170 -10.36 16.30 -4.30
CA ASP A 170 -10.45 17.66 -3.81
C ASP A 170 -9.71 17.82 -2.47
N PRO A 171 -9.31 19.06 -2.07
CA PRO A 171 -8.58 19.27 -0.83
C PRO A 171 -9.34 18.79 0.42
N THR A 172 -10.66 18.67 0.34
CA THR A 172 -11.52 18.21 1.44
C THR A 172 -11.61 16.68 1.54
N ASN A 173 -11.09 15.93 0.57
CA ASN A 173 -11.23 14.48 0.45
C ASN A 173 -12.68 13.99 0.44
N THR A 174 -13.56 14.80 -0.13
CA THR A 174 -14.97 14.47 -0.26
C THR A 174 -15.29 14.11 -1.69
N ASN A 175 -14.63 14.74 -2.66
CA ASN A 175 -14.95 14.59 -4.07
C ASN A 175 -13.77 13.98 -4.82
N ILE A 176 -14.08 12.97 -5.61
CA ILE A 176 -13.20 12.36 -6.59
C ILE A 176 -13.61 12.92 -7.94
N THR A 177 -12.67 13.42 -8.71
CA THR A 177 -12.87 13.85 -10.08
C THR A 177 -12.14 12.88 -11.00
N GLN A 178 -12.88 12.27 -11.92
CA GLN A 178 -12.33 11.47 -13.00
C GLN A 178 -12.37 12.31 -14.27
N ILE A 179 -11.27 12.33 -15.03
CA ILE A 179 -11.21 12.97 -16.34
C ILE A 179 -10.75 11.93 -17.34
N ASP A 180 -11.61 11.60 -18.30
CA ASP A 180 -11.31 10.72 -19.41
C ASP A 180 -10.91 11.55 -20.62
N TYR A 181 -9.75 11.26 -21.21
CA TYR A 181 -9.22 11.84 -22.44
C TYR A 181 -9.38 10.84 -23.58
N ILE A 182 -10.48 10.92 -24.30
CA ILE A 182 -10.85 9.93 -25.33
C ILE A 182 -9.96 10.12 -26.57
N GLY A 183 -9.32 9.05 -27.01
CA GLY A 183 -8.40 8.98 -28.14
C GLY A 183 -7.00 9.54 -27.87
N ASP A 184 -6.77 10.11 -26.68
CA ASP A 184 -5.48 10.66 -26.28
C ASP A 184 -4.63 9.60 -25.59
N ASP A 185 -3.32 9.63 -25.80
CA ASP A 185 -2.34 8.76 -25.17
C ASP A 185 -1.57 9.38 -24.02
N ARG A 186 -1.76 10.68 -23.76
CA ARG A 186 -0.89 11.48 -22.89
C ARG A 186 -1.61 12.39 -21.90
N CYS A 187 -2.93 12.29 -21.73
CA CYS A 187 -3.71 13.20 -20.87
C CYS A 187 -3.41 14.69 -21.14
N SER A 188 -3.23 15.05 -22.41
CA SER A 188 -2.68 16.33 -22.84
C SER A 188 -3.66 17.15 -23.68
N SER A 189 -4.62 16.49 -24.31
CA SER A 189 -5.59 17.06 -25.24
C SER A 189 -6.90 17.36 -24.54
N THR A 190 -7.42 18.58 -24.70
CA THR A 190 -8.76 18.94 -24.24
C THR A 190 -9.85 18.62 -25.26
N ALA A 191 -9.50 18.12 -26.45
CA ALA A 191 -10.42 18.04 -27.58
C ALA A 191 -11.60 17.07 -27.36
N LEU A 192 -11.41 15.98 -26.61
CA LEU A 192 -12.44 14.98 -26.32
C LEU A 192 -12.33 14.51 -24.86
N THR A 193 -12.59 15.42 -23.92
CA THR A 193 -12.57 15.10 -22.49
C THR A 193 -13.97 14.88 -21.92
N ARG A 194 -14.10 13.93 -21.00
CA ARG A 194 -15.29 13.75 -20.15
C ARG A 194 -14.88 13.83 -18.69
N THR A 195 -15.56 14.66 -17.93
CA THR A 195 -15.29 14.85 -16.51
C THR A 195 -16.47 14.35 -15.69
N TYR A 196 -16.17 13.50 -14.70
CA TYR A 196 -17.14 13.00 -13.73
C TYR A 196 -16.69 13.40 -12.34
N THR A 197 -17.64 13.78 -11.49
CA THR A 197 -17.39 14.05 -10.07
C THR A 197 -18.21 13.07 -9.24
N MET A 198 -17.53 12.31 -8.38
CA MET A 198 -18.11 11.32 -7.49
C MET A 198 -17.83 11.72 -6.06
N VAL A 199 -18.80 11.50 -5.18
CA VAL A 199 -18.67 11.79 -3.75
C VAL A 199 -18.15 10.53 -3.06
N GLY A 200 -17.05 10.67 -2.33
CA GLY A 200 -16.49 9.63 -1.48
C GLY A 200 -17.49 9.20 -0.41
N GLY A 201 -17.62 7.89 -0.22
CA GLY A 201 -18.59 7.27 0.69
C GLY A 201 -20.01 7.17 0.12
N GLN A 202 -20.32 7.80 -1.02
CA GLN A 202 -21.63 7.68 -1.65
C GLN A 202 -21.77 6.34 -2.40
N CYS A 203 -22.96 5.76 -2.32
CA CYS A 203 -23.34 4.60 -3.11
C CYS A 203 -24.18 5.02 -4.32
N TYR A 204 -23.88 4.42 -5.47
CA TYR A 204 -24.52 4.66 -6.75
C TYR A 204 -25.18 3.37 -7.25
N TYR A 205 -26.40 3.50 -7.76
CA TYR A 205 -27.07 2.39 -8.47
C TYR A 205 -26.46 2.22 -9.86
N LEU A 206 -26.30 0.97 -10.29
CA LEU A 206 -25.78 0.65 -11.62
C LEU A 206 -26.84 -0.04 -12.47
N TYR A 207 -27.30 -1.21 -12.04
CA TYR A 207 -28.33 -1.99 -12.73
C TYR A 207 -29.44 -2.44 -11.77
N ALA A 208 -30.67 -2.49 -12.27
CA ALA A 208 -31.81 -2.92 -11.49
C ALA A 208 -31.95 -4.45 -11.45
N ASP A 209 -31.56 -5.14 -12.52
CA ASP A 209 -31.91 -6.52 -12.83
C ASP A 209 -30.72 -7.47 -12.96
N ARG A 210 -29.48 -6.96 -12.90
CA ARG A 210 -28.24 -7.75 -13.02
C ARG A 210 -27.13 -7.24 -12.12
N ALA A 211 -26.19 -8.11 -11.76
CA ALA A 211 -24.97 -7.71 -11.07
C ALA A 211 -23.96 -7.07 -12.05
N PRO A 212 -23.16 -6.06 -11.63
CA PRO A 212 -23.24 -5.34 -10.35
C PRO A 212 -24.49 -4.46 -10.26
N ARG A 213 -25.17 -4.45 -9.11
CA ARG A 213 -26.37 -3.62 -8.91
C ARG A 213 -26.04 -2.24 -8.36
N SER A 214 -24.92 -2.11 -7.65
CA SER A 214 -24.44 -0.83 -7.15
C SER A 214 -22.92 -0.78 -7.06
N PHE A 215 -22.38 0.43 -6.97
CA PHE A 215 -20.97 0.67 -6.72
C PHE A 215 -20.79 1.88 -5.79
N SER A 216 -19.68 1.91 -5.08
CA SER A 216 -19.27 3.06 -4.27
C SER A 216 -17.86 3.48 -4.60
N TRP A 217 -17.57 4.74 -4.30
CA TRP A 217 -16.23 5.30 -4.32
C TRP A 217 -15.83 5.66 -2.89
N THR A 218 -14.59 5.37 -2.51
CA THR A 218 -14.02 5.84 -1.24
C THR A 218 -12.62 6.37 -1.48
N ILE A 219 -12.19 7.33 -0.68
CA ILE A 219 -10.82 7.81 -0.69
C ILE A 219 -10.10 7.13 0.46
N ASP A 220 -9.12 6.28 0.13
CA ASP A 220 -8.28 5.62 1.12
C ASP A 220 -6.98 6.40 1.27
N ARG A 221 -6.58 6.75 2.50
CA ARG A 221 -5.36 7.49 2.80
C ARG A 221 -4.45 6.65 3.69
N ALA A 222 -3.16 6.67 3.36
CA ALA A 222 -2.13 6.24 4.30
C ALA A 222 -1.99 7.30 5.41
N ASP A 223 -2.61 7.08 6.57
CA ASP A 223 -2.44 7.98 7.71
C ASP A 223 -1.00 7.93 8.24
N ALA A 224 -0.26 9.03 8.08
CA ALA A 224 1.07 9.23 8.67
C ALA A 224 1.05 9.23 10.22
N ALA A 225 -0.12 9.31 10.85
CA ALA A 225 -0.28 9.25 12.31
C ALA A 225 0.05 7.86 12.92
N GLY A 226 0.19 6.81 12.10
CA GLY A 226 0.73 5.52 12.55
C GLY A 226 2.25 5.50 12.78
N ILE A 227 2.96 6.56 12.38
CA ILE A 227 4.43 6.62 12.38
C ILE A 227 4.99 7.09 13.74
N SER A 228 4.16 7.60 14.65
CA SER A 228 4.58 8.06 15.99
C SER A 228 4.00 7.16 17.08
N GLY A 229 4.73 6.12 17.49
CA GLY A 229 4.31 5.33 18.64
C GLY A 229 5.08 4.05 18.98
N VAL A 230 5.93 3.52 18.09
CA VAL A 230 6.95 2.54 18.54
C VAL A 230 8.11 3.34 19.11
N SER A 231 7.92 3.88 20.31
CA SER A 231 9.04 4.08 21.22
C SER A 231 9.72 2.71 21.34
N ARG A 232 10.85 2.55 20.63
CA ARG A 232 11.77 1.47 20.95
C ARG A 232 11.98 1.55 22.45
N PRO A 233 11.72 0.50 23.25
CA PRO A 233 12.21 0.50 24.61
C PRO A 233 13.71 0.66 24.50
N LEU A 234 14.23 1.82 24.91
CA LEU A 234 15.63 1.96 25.26
C LEU A 234 15.85 0.88 26.32
N LEU A 235 16.50 -0.20 25.92
CA LEU A 235 17.12 -1.15 26.82
C LEU A 235 18.15 -0.37 27.61
N TYR A 236 17.70 0.31 28.67
CA TYR A 236 18.57 0.63 29.78
C TYR A 236 19.02 -0.72 30.32
N SER A 237 20.28 -1.04 30.05
CA SER A 237 21.04 -2.04 30.77
C SER A 237 20.99 -1.66 32.26
N ALA A 238 20.02 -2.20 32.98
CA ALA A 238 20.10 -2.29 34.43
C ALA A 238 21.22 -3.30 34.71
N GLN A 239 22.43 -2.78 34.92
CA GLN A 239 23.50 -3.55 35.54
C GLN A 239 23.00 -3.95 36.93
N THR A 240 22.68 -5.22 37.09
CA THR A 240 22.53 -5.83 38.41
C THR A 240 23.90 -5.83 39.07
N LEU A 241 24.15 -4.83 39.92
CA LEU A 241 25.23 -4.89 40.91
C LEU A 241 24.86 -5.98 41.92
N ALA A 242 25.48 -7.15 41.76
CA ALA A 242 25.51 -8.17 42.78
C ALA A 242 26.29 -7.62 43.99
N LEU A 243 25.57 -7.34 45.07
CA LEU A 243 26.14 -7.09 46.39
C LEU A 243 26.79 -8.39 46.89
N ALA A 244 28.11 -8.46 46.76
CA ALA A 244 28.93 -9.40 47.50
C ALA A 244 28.97 -8.97 48.97
N ALA A 245 28.41 -9.79 49.86
CA ALA A 245 28.57 -9.65 51.30
C ALA A 245 29.93 -10.25 51.72
N PRO A 246 30.79 -9.53 52.45
CA PRO A 246 31.87 -10.14 53.19
C PRO A 246 31.43 -10.46 54.64
N LEU A 247 31.69 -11.70 55.04
CA LEU A 247 31.68 -12.14 56.43
C LEU A 247 32.83 -11.49 57.21
N ALA A 248 32.46 -10.90 58.35
CA ALA A 248 33.17 -10.79 59.63
C ALA A 248 34.70 -10.73 59.68
N MET A 249 35.24 -9.74 60.40
CA MET A 249 36.20 -9.97 61.48
C MET A 249 36.16 -8.86 62.54
N LEU A 250 36.43 -9.30 63.78
CA LEU A 250 36.41 -8.59 65.04
C LEU A 250 37.35 -7.37 65.10
N GLY A 251 37.02 -6.40 65.96
CA GLY A 251 37.96 -5.36 66.36
C GLY A 251 37.38 -4.40 67.39
N SER A 252 37.77 -4.61 68.63
CA SER A 252 37.37 -3.94 69.87
C SER A 252 37.96 -2.54 70.08
N GLY A 253 37.20 -1.71 70.83
CA GLY A 253 37.68 -0.56 71.63
C GLY A 253 37.84 0.74 70.85
N ALA A 254 37.74 1.93 71.44
CA ALA A 254 37.39 2.39 72.77
C ALA A 254 37.24 3.92 72.66
N PHE A 255 36.44 4.50 73.56
CA PHE A 255 36.64 5.82 74.17
C PHE A 255 36.60 7.13 73.33
N SER A 256 35.68 7.99 73.79
CA SER A 256 35.92 9.35 74.30
C SER A 256 35.39 10.52 73.47
N GLN A 257 34.53 11.32 74.13
CA GLN A 257 34.49 12.80 74.24
C GLN A 257 34.56 13.65 72.95
N ALA A 258 34.01 14.85 72.84
CA ALA A 258 33.14 15.74 73.61
C ALA A 258 32.85 16.91 72.64
N SER A 259 31.62 17.43 72.62
CA SER A 259 31.26 18.81 72.99
C SER A 259 31.73 19.97 72.08
N CYS A 260 30.73 20.74 71.65
CA CYS A 260 30.69 22.21 71.47
C CYS A 260 31.56 22.87 70.39
N SER A 261 30.91 23.48 69.40
CA SER A 261 30.65 24.93 69.31
C SER A 261 29.56 25.20 68.30
#